data_AF-A0A2V1NEP9-F1
#
_entry.id   AF-A0A2V1NEP9-F1
#
_cell.length_a   1.000
_cell.length_b   1.000
_cell.length_c   1.000
_cell.angle_alpha   90.00
_cell.angle_beta   90.00
_cell.angle_gamma   90.00
#
_symmetry.space_group_name_H-M   'P 1'
#
loop_
_entity.id
_entity.type
_entity.pdbx_description
1 polymer ?
#
loop_
_entity_poly.entity_id
_entity_poly.type
_entity_poly.pdbx_seq_one_letter_code
_entity_poly.pdbx_strand_id
1 'polypeptide(L)'
;MSGAVERPAAVVGVGKSIRHGLMSLDTATRATLPHLPYADAVHAALVALALVPDVLEAGVRRESDSTRQLLFARLEWLPGHDDLVPDAGRAEGLTVEWSHPGGWSARTGTDLAVLDLDEIAHPDVVADAALHAALCGLRCACERPDGAARWEQAVYLDVALVAYDERQGVRR
;
A
#
# COMPACT_ATOMS: atom_id res chain seq x y z
N MET A 1 18.30 -25.70 20.06
CA MET A 1 16.97 -26.07 19.54
C MET A 1 16.33 -24.82 18.99
N SER A 2 16.32 -24.68 17.67
CA SER A 2 15.84 -23.50 16.95
C SER A 2 14.33 -23.61 16.79
N GLY A 3 13.59 -22.66 17.37
CA GLY A 3 12.15 -22.54 17.14
C GLY A 3 11.91 -21.65 15.93
N ALA A 4 11.47 -22.24 14.83
CA ALA A 4 10.96 -21.50 13.69
C ALA A 4 9.68 -20.77 14.14
N VAL A 5 9.71 -19.43 14.10
CA VAL A 5 8.50 -18.62 14.19
C VAL A 5 7.86 -18.67 12.80
N GLU A 6 6.95 -19.61 12.60
CA GLU A 6 5.99 -19.54 11.50
C GLU A 6 5.14 -18.28 11.72
N ARG A 7 5.32 -17.26 10.87
CA ARG A 7 4.39 -16.14 10.82
C ARG A 7 3.14 -16.61 10.07
N PRO A 8 1.93 -16.48 10.63
CA PRO A 8 0.72 -16.86 9.93
C PRO A 8 0.51 -15.91 8.74
N ALA A 9 0.54 -16.48 7.54
CA ALA A 9 0.17 -15.77 6.31
C ALA A 9 -1.25 -15.23 6.46
N ALA A 10 -1.42 -13.92 6.26
CA ALA A 10 -2.75 -13.31 6.22
C ALA A 10 -3.60 -14.02 5.15
N VAL A 11 -4.80 -14.44 5.52
CA VAL A 11 -5.74 -15.05 4.58
C VAL A 11 -6.37 -13.92 3.76
N VAL A 12 -6.06 -13.88 2.47
CA VAL A 12 -6.65 -12.92 1.53
C VAL A 12 -8.13 -13.23 1.37
N GLY A 13 -9.01 -12.31 1.78
CA GLY A 13 -10.45 -12.46 1.68
C GLY A 13 -11.00 -11.43 0.69
N VAL A 14 -11.31 -11.83 -0.53
CA VAL A 14 -11.75 -10.93 -1.63
C VAL A 14 -10.76 -9.78 -1.87
N GLY A 15 -9.73 -10.05 -2.67
CA GLY A 15 -8.87 -9.03 -3.28
C GLY A 15 -8.66 -9.35 -4.76
N LYS A 16 -8.37 -8.33 -5.58
CA LYS A 16 -7.98 -8.55 -6.98
C LYS A 16 -6.54 -8.08 -7.15
N SER A 17 -5.75 -8.93 -7.79
CA SER A 17 -4.31 -8.75 -8.04
C SER A 17 -4.12 -8.45 -9.52
N ILE A 18 -3.25 -7.50 -9.83
CA ILE A 18 -2.81 -7.21 -11.19
C ILE A 18 -1.29 -7.34 -11.26
N ARG A 19 -0.86 -8.13 -12.23
CA ARG A 19 0.54 -8.25 -12.67
C ARG A 19 0.71 -7.45 -13.97
N HIS A 20 0.76 -6.13 -13.87
CA HIS A 20 0.75 -5.14 -14.97
C HIS A 20 -0.65 -4.72 -15.51
N GLY A 21 -1.11 -3.51 -15.14
CA GLY A 21 -2.34 -2.88 -15.66
C GLY A 21 -3.16 -2.10 -14.62
N LEU A 22 -4.13 -1.29 -15.08
CA LEU A 22 -5.13 -0.63 -14.22
C LEU A 22 -6.06 -1.67 -13.59
N MET A 23 -6.56 -1.42 -12.37
CA MET A 23 -7.55 -2.29 -11.69
C MET A 23 -8.86 -2.37 -12.45
N SER A 24 -8.92 -3.26 -13.45
CA SER A 24 -10.12 -3.57 -14.23
C SER A 24 -11.11 -4.32 -13.35
N LEU A 25 -12.07 -3.57 -12.81
CA LEU A 25 -13.11 -4.03 -11.90
C LEU A 25 -14.46 -3.60 -12.43
N ASP A 26 -15.46 -4.47 -12.29
CA ASP A 26 -16.85 -4.08 -12.49
C ASP A 26 -17.27 -3.00 -11.48
N THR A 27 -18.26 -2.18 -11.87
CA THR A 27 -18.73 -1.04 -11.08
C THR A 27 -19.25 -1.45 -9.70
N ALA A 28 -19.80 -2.66 -9.56
CA ALA A 28 -20.32 -3.17 -8.28
C ALA A 28 -19.19 -3.44 -7.28
N THR A 29 -18.07 -4.03 -7.73
CA THR A 29 -16.88 -4.25 -6.90
C THR A 29 -16.21 -2.92 -6.54
N ARG A 30 -16.19 -1.95 -7.46
CA ARG A 30 -15.70 -0.59 -7.17
C ARG A 30 -16.55 0.12 -6.10
N ALA A 31 -17.85 -0.14 -6.06
CA ALA A 31 -18.75 0.43 -5.07
C ALA A 31 -18.60 -0.20 -3.67
N THR A 32 -18.06 -1.42 -3.56
CA THR A 32 -17.90 -2.12 -2.26
C THR A 32 -16.54 -1.90 -1.61
N LEU A 33 -15.51 -1.56 -2.39
CA LEU A 33 -14.14 -1.34 -1.94
C LEU A 33 -13.76 0.14 -2.12
N PRO A 34 -13.97 0.98 -1.10
CA PRO A 34 -13.94 2.44 -1.27
C PRO A 34 -12.56 3.01 -1.60
N HIS A 35 -11.47 2.31 -1.28
CA HIS A 35 -10.10 2.75 -1.47
C HIS A 35 -9.55 2.46 -2.88
N LEU A 36 -10.28 1.74 -3.73
CA LEU A 36 -9.79 1.41 -5.08
C LEU A 36 -9.47 2.64 -5.94
N PRO A 37 -10.30 3.71 -5.96
CA PRO A 37 -9.95 4.93 -6.72
C PRO A 37 -8.67 5.58 -6.22
N TYR A 38 -8.40 5.50 -4.91
CA TYR A 38 -7.18 6.01 -4.32
C TYR A 38 -5.97 5.17 -4.71
N ALA A 39 -6.09 3.83 -4.68
CA ALA A 39 -5.05 2.93 -5.16
C ALA A 39 -4.75 3.12 -6.67
N ASP A 40 -5.78 3.34 -7.50
CA ASP A 40 -5.63 3.69 -8.92
C ASP A 40 -4.87 5.04 -9.08
N ALA A 41 -5.16 6.04 -8.23
CA ALA A 41 -4.48 7.34 -8.26
C ALA A 41 -3.00 7.24 -7.86
N VAL A 42 -2.68 6.47 -6.81
CA VAL A 42 -1.30 6.19 -6.40
C VAL A 42 -0.54 5.47 -7.51
N HIS A 43 -1.16 4.49 -8.17
CA HIS A 43 -0.56 3.82 -9.31
C HIS A 43 -0.27 4.79 -10.47
N ALA A 44 -1.19 5.71 -10.77
CA ALA A 44 -0.97 6.70 -11.82
C ALA A 44 0.21 7.64 -11.49
N ALA A 45 0.35 8.06 -10.23
CA ALA A 45 1.47 8.88 -9.77
C ALA A 45 2.82 8.14 -9.89
N LEU A 46 2.84 6.86 -9.50
CA LEU A 46 4.01 5.98 -9.66
C LEU A 46 4.44 5.83 -11.13
N VAL A 47 3.48 5.60 -12.02
CA VAL A 47 3.73 5.54 -13.48
C VAL A 47 4.29 6.86 -14.01
N ALA A 48 3.80 7.99 -13.52
CA ALA A 48 4.31 9.32 -13.92
C ALA A 48 5.77 9.54 -13.53
N LEU A 49 6.23 8.91 -12.44
CA LEU A 49 7.64 8.89 -12.01
C LEU A 49 8.47 7.77 -12.65
N ALA A 50 7.88 6.98 -13.56
CA ALA A 50 8.48 5.77 -14.13
C ALA A 50 8.93 4.75 -13.06
N LEU A 51 8.27 4.74 -11.90
CA LEU A 51 8.50 3.78 -10.82
C LEU A 51 7.35 2.76 -10.82
N VAL A 52 7.45 1.71 -11.65
CA VAL A 52 6.30 0.84 -11.93
C VAL A 52 6.40 -0.45 -11.12
N PRO A 53 5.47 -0.75 -10.19
CA PRO A 53 5.51 -1.99 -9.44
C PRO A 53 5.19 -3.20 -10.35
N ASP A 54 5.84 -4.34 -10.12
CA ASP A 54 5.52 -5.62 -10.77
C ASP A 54 4.12 -6.10 -10.39
N VAL A 55 3.74 -5.85 -9.14
CA VAL A 55 2.48 -6.31 -8.56
C VAL A 55 1.75 -5.15 -7.91
N LEU A 56 0.48 -5.01 -8.28
CA LEU A 56 -0.46 -4.09 -7.67
C LEU A 56 -1.67 -4.89 -7.18
N GLU A 57 -1.91 -4.89 -5.88
CA GLU A 57 -3.07 -5.55 -5.28
C GLU A 57 -3.84 -4.58 -4.42
N ALA A 58 -5.16 -4.59 -4.52
CA ALA A 58 -6.01 -3.92 -3.55
C ALA A 58 -7.25 -4.74 -3.28
N GLY A 59 -7.71 -4.70 -2.03
CA GLY A 59 -8.86 -5.48 -1.62
C GLY A 59 -9.11 -5.45 -0.13
N VAL A 60 -9.73 -6.53 0.35
CA VAL A 60 -9.91 -6.82 1.76
C VAL A 60 -8.98 -7.98 2.14
N ARG A 61 -8.35 -7.89 3.30
CA ARG A 61 -7.63 -9.01 3.92
C ARG A 61 -8.15 -9.24 5.32
N ARG A 62 -8.16 -10.49 5.77
CA ARG A 62 -8.30 -10.78 7.20
C ARG A 62 -6.94 -10.71 7.84
N GLU A 63 -6.87 -9.99 8.95
CA GLU A 63 -5.72 -10.05 9.83
C GLU A 63 -5.67 -11.44 10.49
N SER A 64 -4.48 -12.06 10.52
CA SER A 64 -4.32 -13.49 10.77
C SER A 64 -4.94 -13.99 12.09
N ASP A 65 -5.00 -13.12 13.10
CA ASP A 65 -5.48 -13.43 14.45
C ASP A 65 -6.78 -12.70 14.82
N SER A 66 -7.51 -12.20 13.81
CA SER A 66 -8.60 -11.26 14.01
C SER A 66 -9.75 -11.52 13.04
N THR A 67 -10.98 -11.32 13.52
CA THR A 67 -12.17 -11.30 12.65
C THR A 67 -12.24 -10.01 11.82
N ARG A 68 -11.36 -9.05 12.10
CA ARG A 68 -11.32 -7.74 11.44
C ARG A 68 -10.88 -7.90 9.98
N GLN A 69 -11.68 -7.29 9.12
CA GLN A 69 -11.36 -7.08 7.72
C GLN A 69 -10.64 -5.75 7.57
N LEU A 70 -9.50 -5.76 6.90
CA LEU A 70 -8.71 -4.56 6.58
C LEU A 70 -8.80 -4.31 5.09
N LEU A 71 -9.17 -3.08 4.71
CA LEU A 71 -8.95 -2.60 3.36
C LEU A 71 -7.44 -2.41 3.19
N PHE A 72 -6.88 -2.86 2.07
CA PHE A 72 -5.46 -2.73 1.79
C PHE A 72 -5.18 -2.40 0.34
N ALA A 73 -4.06 -1.72 0.11
CA ALA A 73 -3.40 -1.63 -1.18
C ALA A 73 -1.93 -2.04 -1.00
N ARG A 74 -1.38 -2.81 -1.95
CA ARG A 74 -0.02 -3.32 -1.94
C ARG A 74 0.60 -3.06 -3.31
N LEU A 75 1.78 -2.48 -3.29
CA LEU A 75 2.62 -2.15 -4.42
C LEU A 75 3.93 -2.90 -4.20
N GLU A 76 4.36 -3.72 -5.15
CA GLU A 76 5.55 -4.54 -4.96
C GLU A 76 6.44 -4.52 -6.20
N TRP A 77 7.72 -4.22 -5.94
CA TRP A 77 8.85 -4.39 -6.84
C TRP A 77 9.60 -5.64 -6.38
N LEU A 78 9.60 -6.67 -7.22
CA LEU A 78 10.18 -7.96 -6.92
C LEU A 78 11.72 -7.87 -6.83
N PRO A 79 12.36 -8.84 -6.14
CA PRO A 79 13.81 -8.97 -6.16
C PRO A 79 14.38 -8.94 -7.59
N GLY A 80 15.36 -8.07 -7.80
CA GLY A 80 16.04 -7.86 -9.08
C GLY A 80 15.49 -6.72 -9.94
N HIS A 81 14.35 -6.11 -9.56
CA HIS A 81 13.70 -5.04 -10.34
C HIS A 81 14.65 -3.87 -10.64
N ASP A 82 14.61 -3.35 -11.85
CA ASP A 82 15.58 -2.36 -12.35
C ASP A 82 15.42 -0.98 -11.69
N ASP A 83 14.21 -0.63 -11.23
CA ASP A 83 13.95 0.63 -10.52
C ASP A 83 14.52 0.68 -9.09
N LEU A 84 15.00 -0.45 -8.55
CA LEU A 84 15.52 -0.53 -7.19
C LEU A 84 17.04 -0.30 -7.17
N VAL A 85 17.48 0.75 -6.46
CA VAL A 85 18.88 1.14 -6.30
C VAL A 85 19.03 1.70 -4.89
N PRO A 86 19.74 1.11 -3.92
CA PRO A 86 21.04 0.46 -4.10
C PRO A 86 20.92 -1.07 -4.14
N ASP A 87 22.02 -1.76 -4.45
CA ASP A 87 22.10 -3.22 -4.62
C ASP A 87 21.40 -4.05 -3.53
N ALA A 88 21.38 -3.57 -2.27
CA ALA A 88 20.69 -4.24 -1.18
C ALA A 88 19.15 -4.25 -1.35
N GLY A 89 18.54 -3.10 -1.67
CA GLY A 89 17.10 -3.03 -1.93
C GLY A 89 16.71 -3.80 -3.20
N ARG A 90 17.59 -3.78 -4.21
CA ARG A 90 17.41 -4.58 -5.42
C ARG A 90 17.39 -6.08 -5.14
N ALA A 91 18.26 -6.57 -4.27
CA ALA A 91 18.34 -8.00 -3.95
C ALA A 91 17.11 -8.52 -3.17
N GLU A 92 16.48 -7.66 -2.37
CA GLU A 92 15.39 -8.03 -1.46
C GLU A 92 14.00 -7.68 -1.99
N GLY A 93 13.91 -6.77 -2.97
CA GLY A 93 12.66 -6.19 -3.42
C GLY A 93 12.15 -5.10 -2.47
N LEU A 94 11.10 -4.40 -2.90
CA LEU A 94 10.43 -3.37 -2.14
C LEU A 94 8.92 -3.63 -2.15
N THR A 95 8.28 -3.57 -0.99
CA THR A 95 6.82 -3.53 -0.88
C THR A 95 6.43 -2.23 -0.20
N VAL A 96 5.53 -1.46 -0.81
CA VAL A 96 4.85 -0.33 -0.19
C VAL A 96 3.38 -0.72 -0.02
N GLU A 97 2.88 -0.68 1.21
CA GLU A 97 1.52 -1.09 1.54
C GLU A 97 0.76 -0.01 2.31
N TRP A 98 -0.50 0.16 1.94
CA TRP A 98 -1.49 0.94 2.67
C TRP A 98 -2.51 0.00 3.29
N SER A 99 -2.99 0.33 4.49
CA SER A 99 -4.17 -0.32 5.05
C SER A 99 -5.03 0.64 5.86
N HIS A 100 -6.34 0.42 5.87
CA HIS A 100 -7.24 1.14 6.79
C HIS A 100 -7.43 0.33 8.08
N PRO A 101 -7.16 0.88 9.29
CA PRO A 101 -6.69 2.25 9.59
C PRO A 101 -5.16 2.38 9.76
N GLY A 102 -4.37 1.40 9.31
CA GLY A 102 -2.92 1.33 9.58
C GLY A 102 -2.05 2.36 8.84
N GLY A 103 -2.56 3.06 7.84
CA GLY A 103 -1.80 4.01 7.04
C GLY A 103 -0.78 3.34 6.11
N TRP A 104 0.29 4.06 5.76
CA TRP A 104 1.32 3.63 4.83
C TRP A 104 2.53 3.01 5.54
N SER A 105 3.08 1.94 4.95
CA SER A 105 4.32 1.32 5.38
C SER A 105 5.10 0.79 4.19
N ALA A 106 6.41 0.59 4.37
CA ALA A 106 7.29 0.02 3.38
C ALA A 106 8.13 -1.12 3.99
N ARG A 107 8.46 -2.13 3.16
CA ARG A 107 9.22 -3.32 3.55
C ARG A 107 10.28 -3.68 2.51
N THR A 108 11.48 -4.00 2.96
CA THR A 108 12.57 -4.66 2.20
C THR A 108 13.10 -5.79 3.05
N GLY A 109 13.09 -7.03 2.55
CA GLY A 109 13.51 -8.20 3.31
C GLY A 109 12.83 -8.29 4.69
N THR A 110 13.62 -8.16 5.77
CA THR A 110 13.12 -8.16 7.16
C THR A 110 12.82 -6.76 7.71
N ASP A 111 13.27 -5.71 7.03
CA ASP A 111 13.12 -4.33 7.47
C ASP A 111 11.70 -3.83 7.14
N LEU A 112 11.06 -3.21 8.12
CA LEU A 112 9.72 -2.63 8.02
C LEU A 112 9.78 -1.20 8.57
N ALA A 113 9.27 -0.25 7.80
CA ALA A 113 9.15 1.15 8.19
C ALA A 113 7.69 1.62 8.04
N VAL A 114 7.16 2.27 9.05
CA VAL A 114 5.92 3.06 8.92
C VAL A 114 6.31 4.39 8.28
N LEU A 115 5.62 4.76 7.21
CA LEU A 115 5.89 6.03 6.52
C LEU A 115 5.13 7.14 7.24
N ASP A 116 5.82 8.23 7.59
CA ASP A 116 5.22 9.42 8.21
C ASP A 116 4.46 10.25 7.18
N LEU A 117 3.40 9.64 6.64
CA LEU A 117 2.49 10.21 5.65
C LEU A 117 1.09 10.28 6.25
N ASP A 118 0.28 11.23 5.78
CA ASP A 118 -1.17 11.19 6.04
C ASP A 118 -1.73 9.85 5.51
N GLU A 119 -2.71 9.28 6.22
CA GLU A 119 -3.36 8.02 5.82
C GLU A 119 -3.86 8.08 4.37
N ILE A 120 -4.34 9.25 3.92
CA ILE A 120 -4.79 9.53 2.55
C ILE A 120 -3.98 10.71 2.01
N ALA A 121 -2.64 10.59 2.08
CA ALA A 121 -1.71 11.52 1.46
C ALA A 121 -1.97 11.69 -0.05
N HIS A 122 -1.57 12.83 -0.60
CA HIS A 122 -1.64 13.04 -2.04
C HIS A 122 -0.85 11.92 -2.78
N PRO A 123 -1.39 11.34 -3.88
CA PRO A 123 -0.74 10.25 -4.62
C PRO A 123 0.72 10.50 -4.98
N ASP A 124 1.05 11.73 -5.40
CA ASP A 124 2.43 12.13 -5.72
C ASP A 124 3.36 12.03 -4.51
N VAL A 125 2.88 12.37 -3.30
CA VAL A 125 3.65 12.26 -2.06
C VAL A 125 3.95 10.80 -1.72
N VAL A 126 2.99 9.91 -1.98
CA VAL A 126 3.19 8.46 -1.82
C VAL A 126 4.20 7.94 -2.85
N ALA A 127 4.09 8.40 -4.10
CA ALA A 127 5.00 8.01 -5.17
C ALA A 127 6.43 8.49 -4.90
N ASP A 128 6.61 9.71 -4.41
CA ASP A 128 7.90 10.25 -3.99
C ASP A 128 8.49 9.47 -2.81
N ALA A 129 7.66 9.10 -1.82
CA ALA A 129 8.11 8.27 -0.70
C ALA A 129 8.54 6.86 -1.17
N ALA A 130 7.81 6.27 -2.11
CA ALA A 130 8.18 5.00 -2.73
C ALA A 130 9.49 5.12 -3.53
N LEU A 131 9.66 6.21 -4.27
CA LEU A 131 10.89 6.50 -5.01
C LEU A 131 12.08 6.68 -4.08
N HIS A 132 11.91 7.41 -2.98
CA HIS A 132 12.95 7.55 -1.97
C HIS A 132 13.32 6.20 -1.34
N ALA A 133 12.32 5.39 -0.99
CA ALA A 133 12.55 4.04 -0.48
C ALA A 133 13.29 3.16 -1.52
N ALA A 134 12.96 3.29 -2.79
CA ALA A 134 13.60 2.58 -3.90
C ALA A 134 15.05 3.03 -4.14
N LEU A 135 15.34 4.33 -3.98
CA LEU A 135 16.64 4.97 -4.27
C LEU A 135 17.61 5.05 -3.09
N CYS A 136 17.10 5.07 -1.86
CA CYS A 136 17.89 5.30 -0.65
C CYS A 136 17.75 4.16 0.37
N GLY A 137 16.81 3.24 0.16
CA GLY A 137 16.46 2.20 1.12
C GLY A 137 15.69 2.74 2.34
N LEU A 138 15.13 1.83 3.13
CA LEU A 138 14.24 2.19 4.25
C LEU A 138 14.95 2.79 5.48
N ARG A 139 16.28 2.69 5.54
CA ARG A 139 17.09 3.15 6.68
C ARG A 139 17.59 4.59 6.51
N CYS A 140 17.50 5.14 5.30
CA CYS A 140 17.72 6.56 5.11
C CYS A 140 16.52 7.30 5.70
N ALA A 141 16.78 8.34 6.47
CA ALA A 141 15.71 9.21 6.94
C ALA A 141 15.07 9.85 5.71
N CYS A 142 13.86 9.41 5.34
CA CYS A 142 13.05 10.16 4.40
C CYS A 142 12.89 11.56 5.00
N GLU A 143 13.48 12.58 4.36
CA GLU A 143 13.04 13.93 4.62
C GLU A 143 11.54 13.97 4.31
N ARG A 144 10.77 14.50 5.26
CA ARG A 144 9.32 14.61 5.09
C ARG A 144 9.10 15.39 3.79
N PRO A 145 8.44 14.82 2.78
CA PRO A 145 8.30 15.50 1.50
C PRO A 145 7.67 16.88 1.71
N ASP A 146 8.28 17.89 1.11
CA ASP A 146 7.80 19.27 1.16
C ASP A 146 6.42 19.31 0.50
N GLY A 147 5.37 19.40 1.33
CA GLY A 147 3.99 19.30 0.88
C GLY A 147 3.32 18.01 1.33
N ALA A 148 3.20 17.83 2.65
CA ALA A 148 2.28 16.88 3.31
C ALA A 148 0.79 17.22 3.01
N ALA A 149 0.47 17.41 1.73
CA ALA A 149 -0.85 17.65 1.23
C ALA A 149 -1.62 16.33 1.27
N ARG A 150 -2.78 16.37 1.91
CA ARG A 150 -3.79 15.33 1.83
C ARG A 150 -4.37 15.32 0.41
N TRP A 151 -4.74 14.16 -0.11
CA TRP A 151 -5.34 14.04 -1.44
C TRP A 151 -6.63 14.88 -1.54
N GLU A 152 -6.88 15.54 -2.67
CA GLU A 152 -8.02 16.44 -2.86
C GLU A 152 -9.36 15.72 -2.68
N GLN A 153 -9.39 14.42 -2.98
CA GLN A 153 -10.57 13.58 -2.86
C GLN A 153 -10.65 12.83 -1.52
N ALA A 154 -9.72 13.08 -0.60
CA ALA A 154 -9.65 12.36 0.67
C ALA A 154 -10.94 12.47 1.48
N VAL A 155 -11.61 13.62 1.47
CA VAL A 155 -12.90 13.80 2.18
C VAL A 155 -13.97 12.82 1.73
N TYR A 156 -14.01 12.47 0.44
CA TYR A 156 -14.96 11.51 -0.10
C TYR A 156 -14.58 10.08 0.30
N LEU A 157 -13.29 9.79 0.31
CA LEU A 157 -12.79 8.50 0.79
C LEU A 157 -13.04 8.33 2.30
N ASP A 158 -12.81 9.36 3.11
CA ASP A 158 -13.09 9.32 4.56
C ASP A 158 -14.54 8.95 4.85
N VAL A 159 -15.49 9.60 4.18
CA VAL A 159 -16.92 9.30 4.31
C VAL A 159 -17.21 7.84 3.91
N ALA A 160 -16.60 7.37 2.83
CA ALA A 160 -16.79 6.01 2.36
C ALA A 160 -16.15 4.96 3.29
N LEU A 161 -15.01 5.27 3.91
CA LEU A 161 -14.33 4.44 4.91
C LEU A 161 -15.16 4.35 6.20
N VAL A 162 -15.68 5.46 6.70
CA VAL A 162 -16.60 5.47 7.86
C VAL A 162 -17.82 4.60 7.58
N ALA A 163 -18.47 4.78 6.42
CA ALA A 163 -19.61 3.96 6.05
C ALA A 163 -19.24 2.47 5.89
N TYR A 164 -18.02 2.15 5.47
CA TYR A 164 -17.51 0.78 5.40
C TYR A 164 -17.34 0.18 6.80
N ASP A 165 -16.68 0.88 7.71
CA ASP A 165 -16.48 0.46 9.10
C ASP A 165 -17.82 0.17 9.80
N GLU A 166 -18.81 1.06 9.61
CA GLU A 166 -20.17 0.90 10.14
C GLU A 166 -20.84 -0.39 9.65
N ARG A 167 -20.71 -0.71 8.35
CA ARG A 167 -21.25 -1.95 7.77
C ARG A 167 -20.55 -3.21 8.30
N GLN A 168 -19.26 -3.12 8.62
CA GLN A 168 -18.49 -4.24 9.16
C GLN A 168 -18.72 -4.44 10.68
N GLY A 169 -19.48 -3.57 11.34
CA GLY A 169 -19.65 -3.61 12.79
C GLY A 169 -18.41 -3.17 13.55
N VAL A 170 -17.45 -2.52 12.88
CA VAL A 170 -16.26 -1.92 13.49
C VAL A 170 -16.69 -0.57 14.06
N ARG A 171 -17.19 -0.55 15.29
CA ARG A 171 -17.32 0.70 16.05
C ARG A 171 -15.92 1.10 16.54
N ARG A 172 -15.47 2.29 16.17
CA ARG A 172 -14.25 2.92 16.70
C ARG A 172 -14.30 3.06 18.21
#